data_AF-A0AA36GH70-F1
#
_entry.id   AF-A0AA36GH70-F1
#
_cell.length_a   1.000
_cell.length_b   1.000
_cell.length_c   1.000
_cell.angle_alpha   90.00
_cell.angle_beta   90.00
_cell.angle_gamma   90.00
#
_symmetry.space_group_name_H-M   'P 1'
#
loop_
_entity.id
_entity.type
_entity.pdbx_description
1 polymer ?
#
loop_
_entity_poly.entity_id
_entity_poly.type
_entity_poly.pdbx_seq_one_letter_code
_entity_poly.pdbx_strand_id
1 'polypeptide(L)'
;MYFNNVETRPGVGYPRNWENQEKWKGGWTLDKSGNLALSTGSKGSRLMKLFYHPEQPEITDYFEPWTYDYETLIHTGRKNNQPVARPRSLLTKQKMEVTWGPNWDDDLAGGHHAREDVNLAKMGDDIVFDYEEVFMRYLPRLCNHCLNPACVAACPSGAIYKRDEDGVVLVSQDVCRGWRHCVPSCPYKKIFYNWETNKAEKCVFCYPRLENGLPQICAETCVGRMRYVGVVLYDMDKVQEMASTKDEQEIYQNTVDLILDPNDPEVIKAAREAGISEAFLKAAKKSPVYKLVKQWGVALPLHPEYRTLPMVWYVPPLSPILQRVTSDVYLPDAHEMRVPVQYLANMFTAGNTDILARVLQRILDMREYMRRRETGDEAIAHEVDLTEEQMYAMYKLLALSKYNDRFVIPSDVNVSREDRLEMQHNRGFACPTGDESWYNELGEWKEDTRSVEHPQLRQGLLEFFDYIEETDRKAFEDQYVRIFDFSRNTTMYLSTYELQGTGEQAEELVKYKAFFLENGYDLPKEMPDYIPAILELCAVIEPEKAREVYDYCKPKLEYIRDRLIEAKLTYAFLFDIILSVANGLEDGAR
;
A
#
# COMPACT_ATOMS: atom_id res chain seq x y z
N MET A 1 0.80 -11.44 -1.07
CA MET A 1 0.33 -10.79 0.17
C MET A 1 -0.85 -9.90 -0.16
N TYR A 2 -1.92 -9.89 0.64
CA TYR A 2 -3.07 -9.02 0.41
C TYR A 2 -3.18 -7.96 1.51
N PHE A 3 -2.54 -6.81 1.30
CA PHE A 3 -2.58 -5.68 2.26
C PHE A 3 -4.02 -5.21 2.49
N ASN A 4 -4.79 -5.11 1.40
CA ASN A 4 -6.23 -4.99 1.41
C ASN A 4 -6.83 -6.33 0.98
N ASN A 5 -7.67 -6.93 1.82
CA ASN A 5 -8.42 -8.14 1.49
C ASN A 5 -9.88 -7.97 1.91
N VAL A 6 -10.77 -8.80 1.37
CA VAL A 6 -12.18 -8.85 1.74
C VAL A 6 -12.47 -10.28 2.16
N GLU A 7 -13.29 -10.43 3.20
CA GLU A 7 -13.67 -11.74 3.75
C GLU A 7 -15.18 -11.82 3.84
N THR A 8 -15.74 -12.97 3.48
CA THR A 8 -17.12 -13.31 3.81
C THR A 8 -17.22 -13.70 5.29
N ARG A 9 -18.28 -13.23 5.94
CA ARG A 9 -18.58 -13.42 7.35
C ARG A 9 -19.98 -14.01 7.51
N PRO A 10 -20.16 -15.09 8.31
CA PRO A 10 -19.15 -15.78 9.13
C PRO A 10 -18.11 -16.57 8.32
N GLY A 11 -16.86 -16.62 8.79
CA GLY A 11 -15.76 -17.34 8.14
C GLY A 11 -14.41 -17.19 8.83
N VAL A 12 -13.45 -18.04 8.51
CA VAL A 12 -12.12 -18.06 9.16
C VAL A 12 -11.20 -16.89 8.75
N GLY A 13 -11.50 -16.24 7.63
CA GLY A 13 -10.77 -15.05 7.16
C GLY A 13 -9.33 -15.30 6.68
N TYR A 14 -8.53 -14.23 6.60
CA TYR A 14 -7.17 -14.22 6.04
C TYR A 14 -6.14 -13.51 6.94
N PRO A 15 -5.10 -14.20 7.46
CA PRO A 15 -4.93 -15.66 7.45
C PRO A 15 -6.06 -16.35 8.22
N ARG A 16 -6.20 -17.66 8.04
CA ARG A 16 -7.24 -18.46 8.70
C ARG A 16 -7.21 -18.26 10.22
N ASN A 17 -8.38 -18.05 10.78
CA ASN A 17 -8.65 -17.83 12.20
C ASN A 17 -7.84 -16.67 12.79
N TRP A 18 -7.58 -15.59 12.02
CA TRP A 18 -6.74 -14.47 12.49
C TRP A 18 -7.27 -13.78 13.76
N GLU A 19 -8.58 -13.87 14.04
CA GLU A 19 -9.23 -13.33 15.24
C GLU A 19 -8.97 -14.17 16.50
N ASN A 20 -8.53 -15.42 16.36
CA ASN A 20 -8.26 -16.29 17.49
C ASN A 20 -6.96 -15.87 18.20
N GLN A 21 -7.06 -14.89 19.11
CA GLN A 21 -5.90 -14.43 19.88
C GLN A 21 -5.46 -15.41 20.96
N GLU A 22 -6.25 -16.44 21.29
CA GLU A 22 -5.76 -17.54 22.13
C GLU A 22 -4.66 -18.33 21.42
N LYS A 23 -4.83 -18.59 20.12
CA LYS A 23 -3.81 -19.18 19.23
C LYS A 23 -2.69 -18.19 18.93
N TRP A 24 -3.04 -17.00 18.43
CA TRP A 24 -2.06 -16.10 17.83
C TRP A 24 -1.37 -15.12 18.77
N LYS A 25 -1.92 -14.92 19.97
CA LYS A 25 -1.39 -14.02 20.99
C LYS A 25 -1.08 -12.61 20.47
N GLY A 26 -1.94 -12.05 19.59
CA GLY A 26 -1.78 -10.68 19.09
C GLY A 26 -2.34 -9.62 20.06
N GLY A 27 -1.99 -8.36 19.82
CA GLY A 27 -2.53 -7.22 20.57
C GLY A 27 -1.89 -7.04 21.94
N TRP A 28 -2.66 -6.44 22.86
CA TRP A 28 -2.24 -6.16 24.22
C TRP A 28 -3.16 -6.85 25.24
N THR A 29 -2.61 -7.12 26.41
CA THR A 29 -3.32 -7.56 27.62
C THR A 29 -2.93 -6.65 28.78
N LEU A 30 -3.64 -6.75 29.89
CA LEU A 30 -3.23 -6.12 31.15
C LEU A 30 -2.44 -7.12 32.00
N ASP A 31 -1.31 -6.68 32.53
CA ASP A 31 -0.58 -7.44 33.54
C ASP A 31 -1.29 -7.40 34.90
N LYS A 32 -0.76 -8.13 35.90
CA LYS A 32 -1.33 -8.17 37.25
C LYS A 32 -1.38 -6.80 37.95
N SER A 33 -0.59 -5.85 37.50
CA SER A 33 -0.53 -4.48 38.02
C SER A 33 -1.45 -3.52 37.26
N GLY A 34 -2.12 -3.98 36.21
CA GLY A 34 -2.98 -3.17 35.34
C GLY A 34 -2.23 -2.44 34.22
N ASN A 35 -0.95 -2.75 33.97
CA ASN A 35 -0.20 -2.13 32.87
C ASN A 35 -0.39 -2.89 31.56
N LEU A 36 -0.32 -2.18 30.44
CA LEU A 36 -0.33 -2.79 29.11
C LEU A 36 0.91 -3.66 28.88
N ALA A 37 0.68 -4.91 28.51
CA ALA A 37 1.69 -5.88 28.13
C ALA A 37 1.32 -6.51 26.79
N LEU A 38 2.31 -6.69 25.91
CA LEU A 38 2.07 -7.39 24.64
C LEU A 38 1.67 -8.85 24.89
N SER A 39 0.60 -9.29 24.25
CA SER A 39 0.08 -10.64 24.36
C SER A 39 1.10 -11.72 23.96
N THR A 40 2.05 -11.38 23.08
CA THR A 40 3.15 -12.27 22.65
C THR A 40 4.22 -12.50 23.72
N GLY A 41 4.19 -11.76 24.83
CA GLY A 41 5.09 -11.91 25.98
C GLY A 41 5.86 -10.62 26.32
N SER A 42 6.75 -10.69 27.31
CA SER A 42 7.69 -9.59 27.63
C SER A 42 8.83 -9.49 26.61
N LYS A 43 9.67 -8.45 26.69
CA LYS A 43 10.89 -8.32 25.86
C LYS A 43 11.80 -9.56 25.98
N GLY A 44 12.01 -10.06 27.21
CA GLY A 44 12.81 -11.27 27.45
C GLY A 44 12.15 -12.54 26.87
N SER A 45 10.83 -12.70 27.02
CA SER A 45 10.11 -13.83 26.43
C SER A 45 10.19 -13.82 24.89
N ARG A 46 10.06 -12.65 24.25
CA ARG A 46 10.22 -12.54 22.80
C ARG A 46 11.64 -12.82 22.35
N LEU A 47 12.66 -12.38 23.10
CA LEU A 47 14.05 -12.71 22.79
C LEU A 47 14.31 -14.22 22.82
N MET A 48 13.67 -14.97 23.74
CA MET A 48 13.75 -16.44 23.74
C MET A 48 13.05 -17.09 22.54
N LYS A 49 12.10 -16.38 21.89
CA LYS A 49 11.39 -16.79 20.67
C LYS A 49 12.11 -16.35 19.37
N LEU A 50 13.33 -15.83 19.46
CA LEU A 50 14.05 -15.26 18.31
C LEU A 50 14.27 -16.28 17.18
N PHE A 51 14.66 -17.51 17.54
CA PHE A 51 14.96 -18.57 16.57
C PHE A 51 13.70 -19.32 16.10
N TYR A 52 12.68 -19.35 16.94
CA TYR A 52 11.40 -19.99 16.64
C TYR A 52 10.29 -19.28 17.40
N HIS A 53 9.35 -18.72 16.64
CA HIS A 53 8.19 -18.04 17.21
C HIS A 53 6.96 -18.92 17.03
N PRO A 54 6.44 -19.57 18.09
CA PRO A 54 5.38 -20.57 17.95
C PRO A 54 4.05 -19.99 17.44
N GLU A 55 3.78 -18.71 17.71
CA GLU A 55 2.57 -18.04 17.24
C GLU A 55 2.70 -17.40 15.84
N GLN A 56 3.82 -17.62 15.13
CA GLN A 56 3.99 -17.11 13.77
C GLN A 56 3.03 -17.85 12.81
N PRO A 57 2.17 -17.14 12.07
CA PRO A 57 1.36 -17.78 11.04
C PRO A 57 2.25 -18.39 9.95
N GLU A 58 1.92 -19.62 9.56
CA GLU A 58 2.61 -20.35 8.51
C GLU A 58 2.02 -20.02 7.14
N ILE A 59 2.73 -20.39 6.07
CA ILE A 59 2.26 -20.16 4.71
C ILE A 59 0.91 -20.84 4.44
N THR A 60 0.66 -21.98 5.07
CA THR A 60 -0.58 -22.74 4.98
C THR A 60 -1.75 -22.04 5.69
N ASP A 61 -1.51 -21.21 6.70
CA ASP A 61 -2.57 -20.38 7.31
C ASP A 61 -3.01 -19.27 6.36
N TYR A 62 -2.14 -18.82 5.45
CA TYR A 62 -2.48 -17.90 4.36
C TYR A 62 -3.01 -18.67 3.15
N PHE A 63 -2.10 -19.19 2.34
CA PHE A 63 -2.23 -20.11 1.21
C PHE A 63 -0.85 -20.25 0.55
N GLU A 64 -0.58 -21.39 -0.11
CA GLU A 64 0.59 -21.51 -0.98
C GLU A 64 0.28 -20.79 -2.31
N PRO A 65 1.00 -19.70 -2.67
CA PRO A 65 0.71 -18.98 -3.90
C PRO A 65 1.00 -19.82 -5.13
N TRP A 66 0.13 -19.75 -6.15
CA TRP A 66 0.25 -20.54 -7.37
C TRP A 66 0.10 -19.70 -8.63
N THR A 67 0.58 -20.25 -9.74
CA THR A 67 0.33 -19.82 -11.12
C THR A 67 -0.12 -21.01 -11.96
N TYR A 68 -0.37 -20.83 -13.25
CA TYR A 68 -0.75 -21.91 -14.16
C TYR A 68 0.28 -22.06 -15.29
N ASP A 69 0.44 -23.29 -15.77
CA ASP A 69 1.29 -23.63 -16.91
C ASP A 69 0.55 -23.30 -18.23
N TYR A 70 0.42 -22.01 -18.54
CA TYR A 70 -0.30 -21.54 -19.73
C TYR A 70 0.38 -21.97 -21.04
N GLU A 71 1.70 -22.07 -21.04
CA GLU A 71 2.52 -22.52 -22.18
C GLU A 71 2.14 -23.92 -22.67
N THR A 72 1.67 -24.79 -21.76
CA THR A 72 1.14 -26.11 -22.13
C THR A 72 -0.02 -26.01 -23.13
N LEU A 73 -0.82 -24.94 -23.11
CA LEU A 73 -1.93 -24.76 -24.04
C LEU A 73 -1.44 -24.36 -25.45
N ILE A 74 -0.30 -23.69 -25.54
CA ILE A 74 0.24 -23.11 -26.77
C ILE A 74 1.20 -24.08 -27.46
N HIS A 75 2.09 -24.71 -26.70
CA HIS A 75 3.21 -25.48 -27.23
C HIS A 75 2.99 -27.00 -27.24
N THR A 76 1.90 -27.51 -26.67
CA THR A 76 1.63 -28.95 -26.71
C THR A 76 1.22 -29.39 -28.11
N GLY A 77 2.05 -30.23 -28.73
CA GLY A 77 1.70 -30.90 -29.99
C GLY A 77 0.45 -31.78 -29.87
N ARG A 78 -0.05 -32.29 -31.00
CA ARG A 78 -1.29 -33.08 -31.06
C ARG A 78 -1.24 -34.29 -30.12
N LYS A 79 -2.18 -34.37 -29.17
CA LYS A 79 -2.36 -35.49 -28.24
C LYS A 79 -3.81 -35.99 -28.28
N ASN A 80 -4.03 -37.19 -27.72
CA ASN A 80 -5.37 -37.78 -27.60
C ASN A 80 -6.25 -37.06 -26.56
N ASN A 81 -5.64 -36.37 -25.61
CA ASN A 81 -6.32 -35.61 -24.57
C ASN A 81 -6.07 -34.12 -24.77
N GLN A 82 -7.08 -33.30 -24.50
CA GLN A 82 -6.96 -31.85 -24.54
C GLN A 82 -5.93 -31.37 -23.51
N PRO A 83 -4.96 -30.51 -23.90
CA PRO A 83 -4.03 -29.91 -22.94
C PRO A 83 -4.80 -28.99 -21.98
N VAL A 84 -4.38 -28.96 -20.71
CA VAL A 84 -4.94 -28.09 -19.67
C VAL A 84 -3.80 -27.41 -18.94
N ALA A 85 -3.95 -26.11 -18.67
CA ALA A 85 -3.02 -25.37 -17.83
C ALA A 85 -3.17 -25.82 -16.37
N ARG A 86 -2.22 -26.61 -15.88
CA ARG A 86 -2.25 -27.14 -14.51
C ARG A 86 -1.60 -26.14 -13.54
N PRO A 87 -2.07 -26.07 -12.29
CA PRO A 87 -1.49 -25.18 -11.29
C PRO A 87 -0.07 -25.61 -10.89
N ARG A 88 0.78 -24.61 -10.64
CA ARG A 88 2.15 -24.73 -10.18
C ARG A 88 2.40 -23.79 -9.01
N SER A 89 3.08 -24.28 -7.99
CA SER A 89 3.47 -23.47 -6.83
C SER A 89 4.43 -22.36 -7.25
N LEU A 90 4.20 -21.13 -6.79
CA LEU A 90 5.15 -20.04 -6.93
C LEU A 90 6.35 -20.19 -5.98
N LEU A 91 6.24 -21.02 -4.94
CA LEU A 91 7.32 -21.30 -3.99
C LEU A 91 8.24 -22.43 -4.50
N THR A 92 7.68 -23.60 -4.80
CA THR A 92 8.46 -24.79 -5.16
C THR A 92 8.63 -24.96 -6.67
N LYS A 93 7.86 -24.23 -7.49
CA LYS A 93 7.77 -24.36 -8.96
C LYS A 93 7.24 -25.73 -9.44
N GLN A 94 6.87 -26.61 -8.52
CA GLN A 94 6.32 -27.94 -8.81
C GLN A 94 4.83 -27.86 -9.09
N LYS A 95 4.30 -28.88 -9.79
CA LYS A 95 2.86 -29.05 -9.95
C LYS A 95 2.24 -29.28 -8.59
N MET A 96 1.06 -28.72 -8.37
CA MET A 96 0.35 -28.83 -7.09
C MET A 96 -1.14 -29.07 -7.31
N GLU A 97 -1.85 -29.33 -6.22
CA GLU A 97 -3.30 -29.25 -6.16
C GLU A 97 -3.67 -28.05 -5.30
N VAL A 98 -4.61 -27.22 -5.78
CA VAL A 98 -5.06 -26.04 -5.05
C VAL A 98 -6.11 -26.48 -4.04
N THR A 99 -5.76 -26.39 -2.75
CA THR A 99 -6.61 -26.82 -1.63
C THR A 99 -7.11 -25.64 -0.79
N TRP A 100 -6.52 -24.46 -0.96
CA TRP A 100 -6.87 -23.26 -0.22
C TRP A 100 -6.49 -21.99 -1.01
N GLY A 101 -7.12 -20.87 -0.66
CA GLY A 101 -6.84 -19.56 -1.23
C GLY A 101 -7.18 -18.42 -0.27
N PRO A 102 -6.76 -17.18 -0.58
CA PRO A 102 -6.95 -16.02 0.29
C PRO A 102 -8.43 -15.61 0.47
N ASN A 103 -9.32 -16.11 -0.38
CA ASN A 103 -10.77 -15.87 -0.35
C ASN A 103 -11.53 -17.18 -0.63
N TRP A 104 -11.11 -18.28 -0.01
CA TRP A 104 -11.66 -19.62 -0.28
C TRP A 104 -13.13 -19.78 0.13
N ASP A 105 -13.52 -19.11 1.23
CA ASP A 105 -14.88 -19.16 1.78
C ASP A 105 -15.78 -18.02 1.28
N ASP A 106 -15.48 -17.47 0.10
CA ASP A 106 -16.32 -16.47 -0.56
C ASP A 106 -17.77 -16.97 -0.68
N ASP A 107 -18.74 -16.08 -0.47
CA ASP A 107 -20.17 -16.40 -0.52
C ASP A 107 -20.60 -17.68 0.26
N LEU A 108 -19.96 -17.92 1.41
CA LEU A 108 -20.19 -19.09 2.27
C LEU A 108 -19.88 -20.44 1.59
N ALA A 109 -19.09 -20.46 0.52
CA ALA A 109 -18.73 -21.68 -0.21
C ALA A 109 -18.10 -22.76 0.69
N GLY A 110 -17.42 -22.33 1.76
CA GLY A 110 -16.82 -23.21 2.76
C GLY A 110 -17.81 -23.89 3.70
N GLY A 111 -19.02 -23.37 3.94
CA GLY A 111 -20.07 -23.93 4.81
C GLY A 111 -19.65 -24.31 6.24
N HIS A 112 -18.87 -25.39 6.40
CA HIS A 112 -18.30 -25.86 7.66
C HIS A 112 -17.29 -24.87 8.28
N HIS A 113 -16.47 -24.20 7.49
CA HIS A 113 -15.52 -23.19 8.01
C HIS A 113 -16.22 -21.99 8.66
N ALA A 114 -17.46 -21.68 8.28
CA ALA A 114 -18.24 -20.61 8.89
C ALA A 114 -18.50 -20.87 10.39
N ARG A 115 -18.57 -22.15 10.81
CA ARG A 115 -18.71 -22.56 12.22
C ARG A 115 -17.45 -22.33 13.04
N GLU A 116 -16.30 -22.21 12.39
CA GLU A 116 -15.02 -21.92 13.04
C GLU A 116 -14.81 -20.41 13.27
N ASP A 117 -15.72 -19.55 12.79
CA ASP A 117 -15.66 -18.11 13.05
C ASP A 117 -15.71 -17.84 14.56
N VAL A 118 -14.69 -17.13 15.06
CA VAL A 118 -14.52 -16.83 16.48
C VAL A 118 -15.70 -16.04 17.05
N ASN A 119 -16.27 -15.13 16.26
CA ASN A 119 -17.38 -14.29 16.70
C ASN A 119 -18.69 -15.08 16.77
N LEU A 120 -18.84 -16.10 15.90
CA LEU A 120 -19.97 -17.02 15.92
C LEU A 120 -19.85 -18.02 17.08
N ALA A 121 -18.68 -18.61 17.28
CA ALA A 121 -18.43 -19.58 18.35
C ALA A 121 -18.71 -19.01 19.75
N LYS A 122 -18.49 -17.70 19.96
CA LYS A 122 -18.83 -16.99 21.20
C LYS A 122 -20.32 -16.96 21.52
N MET A 123 -21.20 -17.17 20.55
CA MET A 123 -22.65 -17.18 20.73
C MET A 123 -23.21 -18.55 21.13
N GLY A 124 -22.40 -19.61 21.09
CA GLY A 124 -22.82 -20.99 21.37
C GLY A 124 -23.30 -21.76 20.15
N ASP A 125 -23.51 -23.07 20.32
CA ASP A 125 -23.84 -24.03 19.25
C ASP A 125 -25.29 -23.96 18.75
N ASP A 126 -26.15 -23.13 19.38
CA ASP A 126 -27.58 -23.05 19.09
C ASP A 126 -27.92 -22.23 17.83
N ILE A 127 -26.92 -21.64 17.14
CA ILE A 127 -27.12 -21.03 15.83
C ILE A 127 -27.18 -22.15 14.79
N VAL A 128 -28.39 -22.65 14.59
CA VAL A 128 -28.66 -23.61 13.55
C VAL A 128 -28.46 -22.90 12.21
N PHE A 129 -27.50 -23.36 11.40
CA PHE A 129 -27.38 -22.99 9.99
C PHE A 129 -28.55 -23.60 9.18
N ASP A 130 -29.78 -23.42 9.65
CA ASP A 130 -30.96 -23.70 8.86
C ASP A 130 -30.97 -22.72 7.70
N TYR A 131 -31.29 -23.22 6.51
CA TYR A 131 -31.22 -22.48 5.24
C TYR A 131 -31.94 -21.11 5.32
N GLU A 132 -33.01 -21.02 6.10
CA GLU A 132 -33.84 -19.84 6.28
C GLU A 132 -33.18 -18.75 7.15
N GLU A 133 -32.23 -19.12 8.00
CA GLU A 133 -31.53 -18.25 8.95
C GLU A 133 -30.10 -17.89 8.48
N VAL A 134 -29.65 -18.43 7.35
CA VAL A 134 -28.35 -18.13 6.76
C VAL A 134 -28.20 -16.63 6.49
N PHE A 135 -27.09 -16.07 6.96
CA PHE A 135 -26.66 -14.71 6.68
C PHE A 135 -25.21 -14.69 6.21
N MET A 136 -24.88 -13.71 5.37
CA MET A 136 -23.50 -13.42 4.98
C MET A 136 -23.26 -11.92 4.89
N ARG A 137 -22.06 -11.48 5.22
CA ARG A 137 -21.60 -10.09 5.07
C ARG A 137 -20.16 -10.05 4.60
N TYR A 138 -19.77 -8.94 3.99
CA TYR A 138 -18.39 -8.72 3.55
C TYR A 138 -17.66 -7.81 4.52
N LEU A 139 -16.47 -8.23 4.95
CA LEU A 139 -15.58 -7.46 5.82
C LEU A 139 -14.31 -7.10 5.06
N PRO A 140 -14.25 -5.94 4.38
CA PRO A 140 -13.01 -5.44 3.80
C PRO A 140 -12.04 -5.00 4.89
N ARG A 141 -10.81 -5.53 4.92
CA ARG A 141 -9.80 -5.20 5.94
C ARG A 141 -8.48 -4.73 5.33
N LEU A 142 -7.83 -3.81 6.04
CA LEU A 142 -6.46 -3.36 5.79
C LEU A 142 -5.75 -3.08 7.13
N CYS A 143 -4.54 -2.52 7.12
CA CYS A 143 -3.86 -2.17 8.37
C CYS A 143 -4.59 -1.01 9.05
N ASN A 144 -4.94 -1.16 10.32
CA ASN A 144 -5.71 -0.14 11.04
C ASN A 144 -4.91 1.11 11.43
N HIS A 145 -3.60 1.16 11.16
CA HIS A 145 -2.75 2.32 11.48
C HIS A 145 -2.96 2.87 12.90
N CYS A 146 -3.02 1.94 13.86
CA CYS A 146 -3.56 2.18 15.20
C CYS A 146 -2.80 3.27 15.98
N LEU A 147 -3.43 3.84 17.02
CA LEU A 147 -2.78 4.80 17.93
C LEU A 147 -1.83 4.10 18.91
N ASN A 148 -2.16 2.87 19.33
CA ASN A 148 -1.33 2.00 20.17
C ASN A 148 -0.90 0.72 19.41
N PRO A 149 -0.06 0.83 18.36
CA PRO A 149 0.25 -0.28 17.47
C PRO A 149 1.13 -1.35 18.15
N ALA A 150 0.56 -2.52 18.41
CA ALA A 150 1.28 -3.67 18.98
C ALA A 150 2.49 -4.10 18.14
N CYS A 151 2.45 -3.89 16.82
CA CYS A 151 3.56 -4.21 15.93
C CYS A 151 4.80 -3.33 16.14
N VAL A 152 4.60 -2.03 16.43
CA VAL A 152 5.69 -1.10 16.76
C VAL A 152 6.38 -1.55 18.04
N ALA A 153 5.59 -1.78 19.09
CA ALA A 153 6.09 -2.21 20.40
C ALA A 153 6.79 -3.59 20.37
N ALA A 154 6.43 -4.45 19.42
CA ALA A 154 7.00 -5.78 19.29
C ALA A 154 8.33 -5.83 18.53
N CYS A 155 8.63 -4.84 17.67
CA CYS A 155 9.79 -4.86 16.79
C CYS A 155 11.10 -4.63 17.58
N PRO A 156 12.02 -5.61 17.65
CA PRO A 156 13.26 -5.43 18.44
C PRO A 156 14.23 -4.40 17.84
N SER A 157 14.24 -4.27 16.51
CA SER A 157 15.15 -3.35 15.81
C SER A 157 14.60 -1.94 15.67
N GLY A 158 13.38 -1.65 16.18
CA GLY A 158 12.74 -0.35 16.00
C GLY A 158 12.43 0.01 14.54
N ALA A 159 12.37 -0.98 13.63
CA ALA A 159 12.15 -0.72 12.20
C ALA A 159 10.73 -0.26 11.86
N ILE A 160 9.79 -0.39 12.79
CA ILE A 160 8.38 0.00 12.59
C ILE A 160 8.13 1.27 13.39
N TYR A 161 7.58 2.29 12.74
CA TYR A 161 7.31 3.59 13.34
C TYR A 161 5.96 4.12 12.85
N LYS A 162 5.38 5.05 13.61
CA LYS A 162 4.22 5.85 13.22
C LYS A 162 4.74 7.24 12.83
N ARG A 163 4.35 7.71 11.66
CA ARG A 163 4.64 9.07 11.16
C ARG A 163 3.88 10.09 11.99
N ASP A 164 4.54 11.17 12.34
CA ASP A 164 3.97 12.21 13.19
C ASP A 164 2.99 13.10 12.40
N GLU A 165 3.27 13.30 11.11
CA GLU A 165 2.55 14.19 10.22
C GLU A 165 1.15 13.68 9.82
N ASP A 166 0.95 12.36 9.74
CA ASP A 166 -0.28 11.75 9.23
C ASP A 166 -0.75 10.50 10.00
N GLY A 167 0.02 10.04 10.97
CA GLY A 167 -0.28 8.85 11.76
C GLY A 167 -0.14 7.53 10.99
N VAL A 168 0.43 7.53 9.78
CA VAL A 168 0.66 6.31 9.00
C VAL A 168 1.76 5.49 9.68
N VAL A 169 1.57 4.17 9.75
CA VAL A 169 2.50 3.24 10.41
C VAL A 169 3.26 2.54 9.31
N LEU A 170 4.58 2.62 9.29
CA LEU A 170 5.42 2.07 8.23
C LEU A 170 6.45 1.09 8.79
N VAL A 171 7.00 0.28 7.90
CA VAL A 171 8.18 -0.55 8.18
C VAL A 171 9.32 0.00 7.32
N SER A 172 10.35 0.54 7.96
CA SER A 172 11.58 0.91 7.26
C SER A 172 12.22 -0.35 6.68
N GLN A 173 12.28 -0.43 5.36
CA GLN A 173 12.88 -1.58 4.69
C GLN A 173 14.39 -1.64 4.93
N ASP A 174 15.08 -0.53 5.16
CA ASP A 174 16.52 -0.52 5.40
C ASP A 174 16.90 -0.96 6.81
N VAL A 175 16.06 -0.63 7.80
CA VAL A 175 16.26 -0.99 9.21
C VAL A 175 15.70 -2.38 9.53
N CYS A 176 14.72 -2.87 8.74
CA CYS A 176 14.15 -4.18 8.97
C CYS A 176 15.21 -5.29 8.89
N ARG A 177 15.29 -6.10 9.96
CA ARG A 177 16.18 -7.26 10.06
C ARG A 177 15.44 -8.60 9.98
N GLY A 178 14.16 -8.59 9.63
CA GLY A 178 13.40 -9.83 9.44
C GLY A 178 13.14 -10.62 10.72
N TRP A 179 13.15 -10.00 11.91
CA TRP A 179 12.92 -10.68 13.20
C TRP A 179 11.52 -11.29 13.38
N ARG A 180 10.57 -10.92 12.51
CA ARG A 180 9.18 -11.42 12.43
C ARG A 180 8.29 -11.27 13.66
N HIS A 181 8.77 -10.81 14.83
CA HIS A 181 7.94 -10.58 16.02
C HIS A 181 6.72 -9.67 15.80
N CYS A 182 6.77 -8.78 14.81
CA CYS A 182 5.67 -7.89 14.46
C CYS A 182 4.47 -8.60 13.82
N VAL A 183 4.68 -9.73 13.14
CA VAL A 183 3.62 -10.50 12.46
C VAL A 183 2.63 -11.10 13.46
N PRO A 184 3.04 -11.91 14.46
CA PRO A 184 2.12 -12.48 15.45
C PRO A 184 1.55 -11.40 16.36
N SER A 185 2.36 -10.40 16.75
CA SER A 185 1.94 -9.33 17.65
C SER A 185 0.87 -8.42 17.08
N CYS A 186 0.76 -8.30 15.74
CA CYS A 186 -0.38 -7.64 15.12
C CYS A 186 -1.63 -8.52 15.28
N PRO A 187 -2.65 -8.10 16.06
CA PRO A 187 -3.84 -8.93 16.26
C PRO A 187 -4.63 -9.09 14.96
N TYR A 188 -4.57 -8.10 14.07
CA TYR A 188 -5.23 -8.13 12.75
C TYR A 188 -4.48 -8.91 11.67
N LYS A 189 -3.25 -9.39 11.97
CA LYS A 189 -2.36 -10.09 11.04
C LYS A 189 -2.12 -9.32 9.72
N LYS A 190 -1.99 -8.00 9.83
CA LYS A 190 -1.80 -7.06 8.71
C LYS A 190 -0.36 -6.68 8.42
N ILE A 191 0.57 -7.47 8.96
CA ILE A 191 1.98 -7.44 8.60
C ILE A 191 2.31 -8.81 8.02
N PHE A 192 2.98 -8.81 6.89
CA PHE A 192 3.31 -10.00 6.13
C PHE A 192 4.82 -10.11 6.04
N TYR A 193 5.33 -11.33 6.15
CA TYR A 193 6.75 -11.57 5.93
C TYR A 193 7.00 -11.81 4.43
N ASN A 194 7.87 -11.02 3.83
CA ASN A 194 8.35 -11.25 2.48
C ASN A 194 9.46 -12.28 2.54
N TRP A 195 9.17 -13.46 1.99
CA TRP A 195 10.08 -14.60 1.98
C TRP A 195 11.20 -14.47 0.94
N GLU A 196 11.08 -13.56 -0.04
CA GLU A 196 12.15 -13.23 -0.99
C GLU A 196 13.12 -12.20 -0.41
N THR A 197 12.61 -11.09 0.11
CA THR A 197 13.46 -9.99 0.65
C THR A 197 13.87 -10.20 2.11
N ASN A 198 13.29 -11.19 2.77
CA ASN A 198 13.43 -11.49 4.20
C ASN A 198 13.04 -10.34 5.15
N LYS A 199 12.13 -9.46 4.70
CA LYS A 199 11.68 -8.28 5.47
C LYS A 199 10.18 -8.31 5.68
N ALA A 200 9.72 -7.59 6.70
CA ALA A 200 8.30 -7.43 6.94
C ALA A 200 7.74 -6.29 6.08
N GLU A 201 6.61 -6.54 5.45
CA GLU A 201 5.87 -5.55 4.67
C GLU A 201 4.42 -5.45 5.17
N LYS A 202 3.80 -4.30 4.92
CA LYS A 202 2.43 -4.02 5.35
C LYS A 202 1.81 -2.97 4.44
N CYS A 203 0.50 -2.80 4.58
CA CYS A 203 -0.20 -1.65 4.00
C CYS A 203 0.52 -0.35 4.41
N VAL A 204 0.88 0.45 3.41
CA VAL A 204 1.58 1.74 3.58
C VAL A 204 0.62 2.93 3.56
N PHE A 205 -0.68 2.67 3.71
CA PHE A 205 -1.78 3.65 3.57
C PHE A 205 -1.71 4.52 2.32
N CYS A 206 -1.08 4.01 1.25
CA CYS A 206 -0.71 4.75 0.06
C CYS A 206 -0.10 6.13 0.40
N TYR A 207 0.83 6.22 1.38
CA TYR A 207 1.41 7.50 1.80
C TYR A 207 1.90 8.39 0.63
N PRO A 208 2.46 7.86 -0.49
CA PRO A 208 2.83 8.74 -1.61
C PRO A 208 1.63 9.45 -2.26
N ARG A 209 0.44 8.84 -2.23
CA ARG A 209 -0.82 9.49 -2.66
C ARG A 209 -1.34 10.44 -1.59
N LEU A 210 -1.31 10.01 -0.33
CA LEU A 210 -1.78 10.79 0.81
C LEU A 210 -1.05 12.14 0.92
N GLU A 211 0.27 12.14 0.76
CA GLU A 211 1.12 13.34 0.75
C GLU A 211 0.71 14.35 -0.33
N ASN A 212 0.08 13.88 -1.40
CA ASN A 212 -0.41 14.69 -2.51
C ASN A 212 -1.91 15.02 -2.41
N GLY A 213 -2.55 14.80 -1.25
CA GLY A 213 -3.98 15.02 -1.07
C GLY A 213 -4.86 14.02 -1.82
N LEU A 214 -4.29 12.91 -2.31
CA LEU A 214 -5.02 11.89 -3.07
C LEU A 214 -5.47 10.74 -2.15
N PRO A 215 -6.65 10.15 -2.40
CA PRO A 215 -7.10 8.98 -1.66
C PRO A 215 -6.22 7.75 -1.93
N GLN A 216 -6.28 6.81 -0.98
CA GLN A 216 -5.69 5.50 -1.15
C GLN A 216 -6.31 4.78 -2.34
N ILE A 217 -5.53 3.94 -3.02
CA ILE A 217 -6.01 3.17 -4.18
C ILE A 217 -7.27 2.40 -3.82
N CYS A 218 -7.25 1.66 -2.71
CA CYS A 218 -8.41 0.87 -2.27
C CYS A 218 -9.65 1.71 -1.90
N ALA A 219 -9.48 3.00 -1.57
CA ALA A 219 -10.58 3.93 -1.30
C ALA A 219 -11.15 4.51 -2.59
N GLU A 220 -10.27 4.96 -3.49
CA GLU A 220 -10.65 5.55 -4.76
C GLU A 220 -11.30 4.55 -5.72
N THR A 221 -10.75 3.33 -5.81
CA THR A 221 -11.25 2.26 -6.67
C THR A 221 -12.40 1.47 -6.04
N CYS A 222 -12.91 1.92 -4.88
CA CYS A 222 -14.03 1.27 -4.22
C CYS A 222 -15.32 1.46 -5.04
N VAL A 223 -15.66 0.44 -5.83
CA VAL A 223 -16.86 0.41 -6.70
C VAL A 223 -18.14 0.68 -5.90
N GLY A 224 -18.25 0.08 -4.70
CA GLY A 224 -19.40 0.27 -3.81
C GLY A 224 -19.47 1.63 -3.12
N ARG A 225 -18.49 2.52 -3.32
CA ARG A 225 -18.44 3.89 -2.74
C ARG A 225 -18.58 3.91 -1.21
N MET A 226 -18.15 2.84 -0.53
CA MET A 226 -18.31 2.64 0.92
C MET A 226 -17.14 3.14 1.76
N ARG A 227 -16.08 3.69 1.15
CA ARG A 227 -14.87 4.14 1.86
C ARG A 227 -14.83 5.66 1.96
N TYR A 228 -14.58 6.14 3.18
CA TYR A 228 -14.48 7.54 3.55
C TYR A 228 -13.12 7.77 4.19
N VAL A 229 -12.46 8.87 3.84
CA VAL A 229 -11.12 9.22 4.31
C VAL A 229 -11.13 10.68 4.73
N GLY A 230 -10.71 10.94 5.96
CA GLY A 230 -10.72 12.27 6.53
C GLY A 230 -9.84 12.36 7.77
N VAL A 231 -9.37 13.56 8.06
CA VAL A 231 -8.52 13.84 9.22
C VAL A 231 -9.34 13.74 10.51
N VAL A 232 -8.73 13.19 11.56
CA VAL A 232 -9.21 13.30 12.93
C VAL A 232 -8.05 13.77 13.80
N LEU A 233 -8.32 14.70 14.71
CA LEU A 233 -7.34 15.17 15.70
C LEU A 233 -7.46 14.29 16.95
N TYR A 234 -6.34 13.92 17.54
CA TYR A 234 -6.32 13.06 18.72
C TYR A 234 -5.24 13.48 19.71
N ASP A 235 -5.49 13.20 20.99
CA ASP A 235 -4.56 13.45 22.09
C ASP A 235 -3.69 12.20 22.35
N MET A 236 -2.41 12.25 21.96
CA MET A 236 -1.50 11.11 22.10
C MET A 236 -1.14 10.81 23.56
N ASP A 237 -1.15 11.81 24.44
CA ASP A 237 -0.70 11.63 25.83
C ASP A 237 -1.67 10.75 26.63
N LYS A 238 -2.94 10.72 26.22
CA LYS A 238 -3.99 9.91 26.84
C LYS A 238 -4.12 8.50 26.28
N VAL A 239 -3.42 8.16 25.21
CA VAL A 239 -3.57 6.85 24.53
C VAL A 239 -3.29 5.68 25.47
N GLN A 240 -2.23 5.76 26.28
CA GLN A 240 -1.87 4.68 27.20
C GLN A 240 -2.94 4.49 28.28
N GLU A 241 -3.40 5.58 28.90
CA GLU A 241 -4.45 5.57 29.92
C GLU A 241 -5.74 4.95 29.35
N MET A 242 -6.21 5.47 28.22
CA MET A 242 -7.45 5.06 27.57
C MET A 242 -7.45 3.60 27.08
N ALA A 243 -6.30 3.10 26.63
CA ALA A 243 -6.13 1.70 26.23
C ALA A 243 -5.99 0.73 27.43
N SER A 244 -5.69 1.25 28.63
CA SER A 244 -5.42 0.46 29.83
C SER A 244 -6.64 0.19 30.73
N THR A 245 -7.85 0.62 30.34
CA THR A 245 -9.08 0.34 31.10
C THR A 245 -9.27 -1.14 31.38
N LYS A 246 -9.77 -1.50 32.56
CA LYS A 246 -10.04 -2.90 32.92
C LYS A 246 -11.22 -3.49 32.17
N ASP A 247 -12.20 -2.65 31.81
CA ASP A 247 -13.36 -3.07 31.04
C ASP A 247 -13.08 -2.88 29.54
N GLU A 248 -13.06 -3.98 28.80
CA GLU A 248 -12.81 -3.96 27.35
C GLU A 248 -13.93 -3.27 26.57
N GLN A 249 -15.16 -3.23 27.10
CA GLN A 249 -16.30 -2.57 26.47
C GLN A 249 -16.18 -1.05 26.49
N GLU A 250 -15.46 -0.48 27.47
CA GLU A 250 -15.20 0.96 27.55
C GLU A 250 -14.19 1.45 26.50
N ILE A 251 -13.35 0.56 25.94
CA ILE A 251 -12.28 0.95 25.02
C ILE A 251 -12.83 1.67 23.78
N TYR A 252 -14.00 1.26 23.30
CA TYR A 252 -14.68 1.96 22.20
C TYR A 252 -14.91 3.44 22.56
N GLN A 253 -15.56 3.70 23.69
CA GLN A 253 -15.91 5.04 24.12
C GLN A 253 -14.66 5.86 24.43
N ASN A 254 -13.68 5.25 25.10
CA ASN A 254 -12.37 5.85 25.34
C ASN A 254 -11.67 6.27 24.04
N THR A 255 -11.75 5.45 22.99
CA THR A 255 -11.18 5.80 21.67
C THR A 255 -11.94 6.96 21.02
N VAL A 256 -13.27 7.00 21.15
CA VAL A 256 -14.08 8.13 20.71
C VAL A 256 -13.70 9.40 21.47
N ASP A 257 -13.40 9.31 22.76
CA ASP A 257 -13.06 10.45 23.62
C ASP A 257 -11.64 10.97 23.44
N LEU A 258 -10.73 10.17 22.86
CA LEU A 258 -9.45 10.64 22.35
C LEU A 258 -9.58 11.53 21.12
N ILE A 259 -10.67 11.41 20.35
CA ILE A 259 -10.89 12.21 19.14
C ILE A 259 -11.41 13.59 19.54
N LEU A 260 -10.62 14.61 19.22
CA LEU A 260 -10.85 16.01 19.59
C LEU A 260 -11.76 16.72 18.59
N ASP A 261 -12.55 17.68 19.06
CA ASP A 261 -13.43 18.49 18.21
C ASP A 261 -12.60 19.50 17.40
N PRO A 262 -12.56 19.39 16.05
CA PRO A 262 -11.80 20.31 15.21
C PRO A 262 -12.38 21.73 15.15
N ASN A 263 -13.55 21.98 15.74
CA ASN A 263 -14.18 23.30 15.83
C ASN A 263 -13.93 24.00 17.18
N ASP A 264 -13.43 23.28 18.19
CA ASP A 264 -13.13 23.84 19.50
C ASP A 264 -11.92 24.81 19.40
N PRO A 265 -12.07 26.09 19.79
CA PRO A 265 -10.98 27.06 19.79
C PRO A 265 -9.73 26.61 20.55
N GLU A 266 -9.87 25.89 21.67
CA GLU A 266 -8.73 25.42 22.47
C GLU A 266 -7.99 24.28 21.77
N VAL A 267 -8.72 23.35 21.14
CA VAL A 267 -8.13 22.28 20.30
C VAL A 267 -7.39 22.88 19.11
N ILE A 268 -7.97 23.88 18.44
CA ILE A 268 -7.34 24.56 17.31
C ILE A 268 -6.04 25.25 17.75
N LYS A 269 -6.04 25.91 18.91
CA LYS A 269 -4.86 26.56 19.47
C LYS A 269 -3.78 25.53 19.80
N ALA A 270 -4.13 24.48 20.54
CA ALA A 270 -3.19 23.41 20.89
C ALA A 270 -2.62 22.70 19.65
N ALA A 271 -3.44 22.46 18.62
CA ALA A 271 -2.99 21.85 17.37
C ALA A 271 -1.98 22.74 16.62
N ARG A 272 -2.16 24.07 16.62
CA ARG A 272 -1.18 25.01 16.04
C ARG A 272 0.13 25.01 16.82
N GLU A 273 0.05 25.00 18.15
CA GLU A 273 1.22 24.91 19.02
C GLU A 273 1.98 23.58 18.82
N ALA A 274 1.27 22.49 18.51
CA ALA A 274 1.83 21.20 18.14
C ALA A 274 2.32 21.12 16.67
N GLY A 275 2.24 22.21 15.90
CA GLY A 275 2.75 22.27 14.52
C GLY A 275 1.82 21.68 13.45
N ILE A 276 0.54 21.42 13.76
CA ILE A 276 -0.45 20.97 12.77
C ILE A 276 -0.79 22.12 11.81
N SER A 277 -0.70 21.86 10.50
CA SER A 277 -0.89 22.90 9.49
C SER A 277 -2.35 23.32 9.33
N GLU A 278 -2.56 24.55 8.82
CA GLU A 278 -3.92 25.06 8.54
C GLU A 278 -4.67 24.21 7.51
N ALA A 279 -3.95 23.53 6.59
CA ALA A 279 -4.54 22.60 5.65
C ALA A 279 -5.17 21.40 6.38
N PHE A 280 -4.46 20.83 7.35
CA PHE A 280 -4.97 19.74 8.20
C PHE A 280 -6.13 20.20 9.08
N LEU A 281 -6.06 21.38 9.70
CA LEU A 281 -7.16 21.92 10.50
C LEU A 281 -8.43 22.15 9.67
N LYS A 282 -8.29 22.70 8.46
CA LYS A 282 -9.40 22.91 7.53
C LYS A 282 -10.01 21.58 7.06
N ALA A 283 -9.17 20.57 6.81
CA ALA A 283 -9.62 19.23 6.44
C ALA A 283 -10.35 18.54 7.61
N ALA A 284 -9.83 18.65 8.84
CA ALA A 284 -10.43 18.07 10.04
C ALA A 284 -11.85 18.60 10.28
N LYS A 285 -12.07 19.91 10.15
CA LYS A 285 -13.42 20.53 10.27
C LYS A 285 -14.45 20.01 9.26
N LYS A 286 -13.98 19.53 8.11
CA LYS A 286 -14.84 18.98 7.04
C LYS A 286 -14.81 17.45 6.98
N SER A 287 -14.12 16.80 7.90
CA SER A 287 -13.82 15.38 7.84
C SER A 287 -15.09 14.51 7.87
N PRO A 288 -15.31 13.64 6.86
CA PRO A 288 -16.40 12.68 6.90
C PRO A 288 -16.20 11.65 8.01
N VAL A 289 -14.96 11.32 8.34
CA VAL A 289 -14.62 10.34 9.39
C VAL A 289 -14.97 10.90 10.76
N TYR A 290 -14.63 12.16 11.06
CA TYR A 290 -15.04 12.81 12.31
C TYR A 290 -16.57 12.80 12.48
N LYS A 291 -17.30 13.09 11.40
CA LYS A 291 -18.77 13.05 11.41
C LYS A 291 -19.31 11.67 11.73
N LEU A 292 -18.84 10.64 11.04
CA LEU A 292 -19.29 9.25 11.21
C LEU A 292 -18.95 8.70 12.61
N VAL A 293 -17.78 9.04 13.14
CA VAL A 293 -17.28 8.50 14.41
C VAL A 293 -17.78 9.29 15.62
N LYS A 294 -17.57 10.62 15.66
CA LYS A 294 -17.81 11.43 16.85
C LYS A 294 -19.16 12.16 16.80
N GLN A 295 -19.50 12.79 15.66
CA GLN A 295 -20.69 13.64 15.57
C GLN A 295 -22.00 12.83 15.49
N TRP A 296 -22.02 11.76 14.70
CA TRP A 296 -23.20 10.92 14.49
C TRP A 296 -23.09 9.61 15.25
N GLY A 297 -21.87 9.18 15.60
CA GLY A 297 -21.62 7.92 16.31
C GLY A 297 -22.28 6.74 15.61
N VAL A 298 -21.99 6.56 14.32
CA VAL A 298 -22.51 5.45 13.49
C VAL A 298 -21.41 4.53 12.96
N ALA A 299 -20.14 4.90 13.16
CA ALA A 299 -19.00 4.06 12.85
C ALA A 299 -18.40 3.49 14.14
N LEU A 300 -17.95 2.24 14.07
CA LEU A 300 -17.38 1.47 15.18
C LEU A 300 -15.99 0.93 14.80
N PRO A 301 -15.05 0.82 15.76
CA PRO A 301 -13.74 0.23 15.53
C PRO A 301 -13.84 -1.29 15.35
N LEU A 302 -12.91 -1.89 14.63
CA LEU A 302 -12.81 -3.36 14.54
C LEU A 302 -11.97 -3.91 15.69
N HIS A 303 -12.58 -4.77 16.51
CA HIS A 303 -12.02 -5.41 17.70
C HIS A 303 -11.32 -4.41 18.65
N PRO A 304 -12.07 -3.51 19.31
CA PRO A 304 -11.50 -2.58 20.28
C PRO A 304 -10.80 -3.29 21.45
N GLU A 305 -11.24 -4.49 21.83
CA GLU A 305 -10.66 -5.31 22.91
C GLU A 305 -9.19 -5.67 22.70
N TYR A 306 -8.68 -5.58 21.47
CA TYR A 306 -7.25 -5.76 21.19
C TYR A 306 -6.38 -4.62 21.72
N ARG A 307 -6.98 -3.54 22.24
CA ARG A 307 -6.31 -2.40 22.91
C ARG A 307 -5.29 -1.68 22.03
N THR A 308 -5.41 -1.85 20.71
CA THR A 308 -4.52 -1.15 19.76
C THR A 308 -5.04 0.23 19.39
N LEU A 309 -6.31 0.54 19.69
CA LEU A 309 -7.01 1.76 19.27
C LEU A 309 -6.95 1.94 17.74
N PRO A 310 -7.68 1.09 16.97
CA PRO A 310 -7.61 1.07 15.51
C PRO A 310 -8.18 2.36 14.90
N MET A 311 -7.62 2.82 13.77
CA MET A 311 -8.03 4.05 13.06
C MET A 311 -8.77 3.77 11.74
N VAL A 312 -9.24 2.54 11.55
CA VAL A 312 -10.14 2.16 10.45
C VAL A 312 -11.42 1.61 11.06
N TRP A 313 -12.53 2.27 10.75
CA TRP A 313 -13.82 2.10 11.42
C TRP A 313 -14.88 1.70 10.40
N TYR A 314 -15.93 1.05 10.89
CA TYR A 314 -16.95 0.39 10.10
C TYR A 314 -18.33 0.87 10.52
N VAL A 315 -19.15 1.24 9.54
CA VAL A 315 -20.59 1.37 9.77
C VAL A 315 -21.17 -0.05 9.68
N PRO A 316 -21.78 -0.58 10.75
CA PRO A 316 -22.29 -1.95 10.75
C PRO A 316 -23.41 -2.11 9.72
N PRO A 317 -23.49 -3.26 9.04
CA PRO A 317 -24.48 -3.48 8.00
C PRO A 317 -25.86 -3.71 8.61
N LEU A 318 -26.89 -3.11 8.00
CA LEU A 318 -28.27 -3.52 8.26
C LEU A 318 -28.52 -4.94 7.69
N SER A 319 -29.62 -5.55 8.11
CA SER A 319 -30.04 -6.87 7.61
C SER A 319 -31.53 -6.92 7.25
N PRO A 320 -31.92 -7.79 6.30
CA PRO A 320 -33.32 -8.16 6.14
C PRO A 320 -33.92 -8.68 7.46
N ILE A 321 -35.23 -8.52 7.60
CA ILE A 321 -36.03 -8.99 8.73
C ILE A 321 -36.16 -10.51 8.66
N LEU A 322 -36.22 -11.18 9.81
CA LEU A 322 -36.73 -12.55 9.89
C LEU A 322 -38.23 -12.55 9.54
N GLN A 323 -38.70 -13.49 8.73
CA GLN A 323 -40.07 -13.57 8.19
C GLN A 323 -41.23 -13.61 9.22
N ARG A 324 -40.96 -13.49 10.53
CA ARG A 324 -41.93 -13.72 11.61
C ARG A 324 -42.69 -12.48 12.10
N VAL A 325 -42.46 -11.28 11.54
CA VAL A 325 -43.23 -10.08 11.91
C VAL A 325 -44.15 -9.66 10.77
N THR A 326 -45.39 -9.36 11.14
CA THR A 326 -46.56 -9.05 10.31
C THR A 326 -46.28 -8.12 9.12
N SER A 327 -47.05 -8.32 8.05
CA SER A 327 -47.03 -7.66 6.73
C SER A 327 -47.12 -6.12 6.68
N ASP A 328 -47.10 -5.43 7.83
CA ASP A 328 -47.28 -3.97 7.93
C ASP A 328 -46.04 -3.21 8.44
N VAL A 329 -44.91 -3.88 8.70
CA VAL A 329 -43.65 -3.23 9.12
C VAL A 329 -42.66 -3.16 7.94
N TYR A 330 -42.40 -1.95 7.42
CA TYR A 330 -41.54 -1.74 6.25
C TYR A 330 -40.05 -1.52 6.58
N LEU A 331 -39.71 -1.14 7.82
CA LEU A 331 -38.33 -1.01 8.31
C LEU A 331 -38.20 -1.83 9.61
N PRO A 332 -37.23 -2.77 9.71
CA PRO A 332 -37.07 -3.59 10.91
C PRO A 332 -36.54 -2.79 12.09
N ASP A 333 -36.91 -3.21 13.31
CA ASP A 333 -36.14 -2.86 14.51
C ASP A 333 -34.78 -3.58 14.51
N ALA A 334 -33.78 -3.00 15.18
CA ALA A 334 -32.42 -3.56 15.24
C ALA A 334 -32.38 -5.02 15.73
N HIS A 335 -33.32 -5.40 16.61
CA HIS A 335 -33.43 -6.74 17.18
C HIS A 335 -34.14 -7.76 16.28
N GLU A 336 -34.81 -7.32 15.22
CA GLU A 336 -35.58 -8.18 14.29
C GLU A 336 -34.77 -8.60 13.05
N MET A 337 -33.52 -8.14 12.99
CA MET A 337 -32.58 -8.37 11.89
C MET A 337 -32.10 -9.83 11.85
N ARG A 338 -31.99 -10.39 10.63
CA ARG A 338 -31.45 -11.76 10.43
C ARG A 338 -30.01 -11.93 10.93
N VAL A 339 -29.15 -10.92 10.77
CA VAL A 339 -27.80 -10.98 11.35
C VAL A 339 -27.91 -10.77 12.85
N PRO A 340 -27.44 -11.73 13.69
CA PRO A 340 -27.54 -11.57 15.13
C PRO A 340 -26.76 -10.34 15.61
N VAL A 341 -27.38 -9.52 16.44
CA VAL A 341 -26.75 -8.31 17.03
C VAL A 341 -25.49 -8.71 17.82
N GLN A 342 -25.55 -9.79 18.60
CA GLN A 342 -24.39 -10.28 19.36
C GLN A 342 -23.18 -10.61 18.46
N TYR A 343 -23.41 -11.16 17.26
CA TYR A 343 -22.34 -11.50 16.31
C TYR A 343 -21.57 -10.25 15.88
N LEU A 344 -22.28 -9.19 15.52
CA LEU A 344 -21.69 -7.90 15.17
C LEU A 344 -21.05 -7.22 16.39
N ALA A 345 -21.65 -7.36 17.58
CA ALA A 345 -21.14 -6.75 18.81
C ALA A 345 -19.78 -7.34 19.20
N ASN A 346 -19.62 -8.65 19.03
CA ASN A 346 -18.35 -9.35 19.24
C ASN A 346 -17.22 -8.78 18.38
N MET A 347 -17.52 -8.30 17.16
CA MET A 347 -16.52 -7.69 16.26
C MET A 347 -16.28 -6.20 16.51
N PHE A 348 -17.31 -5.44 16.85
CA PHE A 348 -17.26 -3.97 16.77
C PHE A 348 -17.32 -3.24 18.11
N THR A 349 -17.79 -3.91 19.18
CA THR A 349 -18.07 -3.28 20.48
C THR A 349 -17.62 -4.14 21.66
N ALA A 350 -16.66 -5.05 21.45
CA ALA A 350 -16.19 -6.00 22.46
C ALA A 350 -17.34 -6.79 23.13
N GLY A 351 -18.39 -7.10 22.36
CA GLY A 351 -19.56 -7.85 22.81
C GLY A 351 -20.70 -7.00 23.38
N ASN A 352 -20.56 -5.67 23.48
CA ASN A 352 -21.62 -4.80 23.98
C ASN A 352 -22.73 -4.59 22.93
N THR A 353 -23.88 -5.24 23.12
CA THR A 353 -25.02 -5.19 22.20
C THR A 353 -25.77 -3.87 22.23
N ASP A 354 -25.78 -3.15 23.34
CA ASP A 354 -26.55 -1.93 23.51
C ASP A 354 -25.97 -0.79 22.66
N ILE A 355 -24.64 -0.66 22.65
CA ILE A 355 -23.93 0.29 21.79
C ILE A 355 -24.23 -0.02 20.33
N LEU A 356 -24.13 -1.29 19.93
CA LEU A 356 -24.37 -1.69 18.55
C LEU A 356 -25.83 -1.45 18.12
N ALA A 357 -26.79 -1.83 18.96
CA ALA A 357 -28.22 -1.64 18.69
C ALA A 357 -28.53 -0.14 18.51
N ARG A 358 -27.96 0.73 19.36
CA ARG A 358 -28.10 2.19 19.22
C ARG A 358 -27.51 2.70 17.90
N VAL A 359 -26.34 2.21 17.49
CA VAL A 359 -25.73 2.57 16.19
C VAL A 359 -26.63 2.15 15.02
N LEU A 360 -27.14 0.92 15.04
CA LEU A 360 -28.06 0.43 14.01
C LEU A 360 -29.35 1.26 13.97
N GLN A 361 -29.89 1.62 15.14
CA GLN A 361 -31.07 2.47 15.26
C GLN A 361 -30.86 3.84 14.59
N ARG A 362 -29.73 4.51 14.83
CA ARG A 362 -29.43 5.80 14.17
C ARG A 362 -29.42 5.72 12.64
N ILE A 363 -29.01 4.58 12.08
CA ILE A 363 -29.03 4.35 10.63
C ILE A 363 -30.47 4.14 10.16
N LEU A 364 -31.29 3.40 10.93
CA LEU A 364 -32.72 3.20 10.66
C LEU A 364 -33.49 4.52 10.73
N ASP A 365 -33.26 5.33 11.76
CA ASP A 365 -33.89 6.65 11.95
C ASP A 365 -33.61 7.56 10.75
N MET A 366 -32.37 7.58 10.25
CA MET A 366 -32.02 8.33 9.04
C MET A 366 -32.81 7.83 7.81
N ARG A 367 -33.01 6.52 7.67
CA ARG A 367 -33.80 5.95 6.56
C ARG A 367 -35.28 6.29 6.69
N GLU A 368 -35.82 6.23 7.89
CA GLU A 368 -37.20 6.59 8.19
C GLU A 368 -37.46 8.07 7.94
N TYR A 369 -36.57 8.95 8.41
CA TYR A 369 -36.59 10.38 8.13
C TYR A 369 -36.61 10.67 6.62
N MET A 370 -35.71 10.04 5.87
CA MET A 370 -35.65 10.23 4.42
C MET A 370 -36.90 9.69 3.71
N ARG A 371 -37.44 8.55 4.15
CA ARG A 371 -38.71 8.02 3.61
C ARG A 371 -39.84 9.01 3.85
N ARG A 372 -40.06 9.43 5.10
CA ARG A 372 -41.07 10.41 5.49
C ARG A 372 -41.01 11.66 4.62
N ARG A 373 -39.80 12.16 4.38
CA ARG A 373 -39.58 13.35 3.56
C ARG A 373 -40.01 13.16 2.10
N GLU A 374 -39.90 11.96 1.54
CA GLU A 374 -40.28 11.65 0.15
C GLU A 374 -41.75 11.19 0.03
N THR A 375 -42.30 10.48 1.02
CA THR A 375 -43.66 9.90 0.97
C THR A 375 -44.72 10.75 1.67
N GLY A 376 -44.33 11.59 2.63
CA GLY A 376 -45.26 12.35 3.48
C GLY A 376 -45.83 11.56 4.67
N ASP A 377 -45.21 10.43 5.04
CA ASP A 377 -45.63 9.58 6.17
C ASP A 377 -45.59 10.35 7.53
N GLU A 378 -46.23 9.80 8.56
CA GLU A 378 -46.30 10.41 9.90
C GLU A 378 -44.92 10.50 10.59
N ALA A 379 -44.84 11.24 11.70
CA ALA A 379 -43.60 11.44 12.45
C ALA A 379 -43.12 10.15 13.14
N ILE A 380 -41.80 10.06 13.33
CA ILE A 380 -41.14 8.93 14.02
C ILE A 380 -41.75 8.80 15.42
N ALA A 381 -42.21 7.59 15.76
CA ALA A 381 -43.00 7.33 16.97
C ALA A 381 -42.16 7.21 18.26
N HIS A 382 -40.82 7.20 18.14
CA HIS A 382 -39.86 7.10 19.24
C HIS A 382 -38.90 8.30 19.30
N GLU A 383 -38.13 8.37 20.39
CA GLU A 383 -37.13 9.41 20.61
C GLU A 383 -35.93 9.21 19.67
N VAL A 384 -35.55 10.26 18.94
CA VAL A 384 -34.47 10.22 17.94
C VAL A 384 -33.25 10.98 18.44
N ASP A 385 -32.09 10.31 18.48
CA ASP A 385 -30.81 10.85 18.96
C ASP A 385 -30.26 12.01 18.11
N LEU A 386 -30.68 12.12 16.85
CA LEU A 386 -30.09 12.98 15.83
C LEU A 386 -31.09 14.01 15.32
N THR A 387 -30.63 15.22 15.05
CA THR A 387 -31.48 16.27 14.46
C THR A 387 -31.80 15.95 12.99
N GLU A 388 -32.89 16.52 12.47
CA GLU A 388 -33.24 16.38 11.04
C GLU A 388 -32.11 16.89 10.11
N GLU A 389 -31.38 17.93 10.52
CA GLU A 389 -30.20 18.42 9.79
C GLU A 389 -29.07 17.40 9.77
N GLN A 390 -28.78 16.76 10.92
CA GLN A 390 -27.78 15.70 11.01
C GLN A 390 -28.17 14.49 10.16
N MET A 391 -29.43 14.04 10.24
CA MET A 391 -29.93 12.92 9.43
C MET A 391 -29.87 13.23 7.92
N TYR A 392 -30.21 14.45 7.51
CA TYR A 392 -30.08 14.84 6.11
C TYR A 392 -28.61 14.94 5.65
N ALA A 393 -27.71 15.41 6.51
CA ALA A 393 -26.27 15.42 6.25
C ALA A 393 -25.69 14.00 6.16
N MET A 394 -26.15 13.07 7.00
CA MET A 394 -25.84 11.65 6.92
C MET A 394 -26.29 11.06 5.59
N TYR A 395 -27.52 11.30 5.18
CA TYR A 395 -28.03 10.87 3.87
C TYR A 395 -27.17 11.38 2.72
N LYS A 396 -26.78 12.67 2.73
CA LYS A 396 -25.89 13.23 1.71
C LYS A 396 -24.55 12.49 1.66
N LEU A 397 -23.97 12.19 2.81
CA LEU A 397 -22.68 11.51 2.87
C LEU A 397 -22.78 10.02 2.46
N LEU A 398 -23.76 9.30 3.00
CA LEU A 398 -23.86 7.84 2.86
C LEU A 398 -24.56 7.41 1.57
N ALA A 399 -25.60 8.13 1.11
CA ALA A 399 -26.38 7.76 -0.07
C ALA A 399 -25.92 8.48 -1.34
N LEU A 400 -25.79 9.82 -1.32
CA LEU A 400 -25.31 10.56 -2.51
C LEU A 400 -23.80 10.37 -2.70
N SER A 401 -23.06 10.41 -1.59
CA SER A 401 -21.68 9.94 -1.47
C SER A 401 -20.72 10.56 -2.48
N LYS A 402 -20.81 11.88 -2.70
CA LYS A 402 -19.98 12.59 -3.69
C LYS A 402 -18.49 12.42 -3.39
N TYR A 403 -17.65 12.39 -4.43
CA TYR A 403 -16.22 12.13 -4.29
C TYR A 403 -15.54 13.04 -3.25
N ASN A 404 -15.76 14.36 -3.36
CA ASN A 404 -15.17 15.36 -2.46
C ASN A 404 -15.78 15.36 -1.04
N ASP A 405 -16.94 14.73 -0.85
CA ASP A 405 -17.52 14.54 0.48
C ASP A 405 -16.94 13.27 1.15
N ARG A 406 -16.57 12.25 0.34
CA ARG A 406 -15.94 11.02 0.85
C ARG A 406 -14.47 11.18 1.20
N PHE A 407 -13.75 11.98 0.43
CA PHE A 407 -12.29 12.09 0.53
C PHE A 407 -11.91 13.54 0.84
N VAL A 408 -11.65 13.81 2.11
CA VAL A 408 -11.22 15.13 2.60
C VAL A 408 -9.81 14.98 3.14
N ILE A 409 -8.85 15.04 2.23
CA ILE A 409 -7.43 14.75 2.49
C ILE A 409 -6.63 16.03 2.24
N PRO A 410 -5.87 16.53 3.22
CA PRO A 410 -5.02 17.70 3.02
C PRO A 410 -3.81 17.35 2.15
N SER A 411 -3.39 18.29 1.31
CA SER A 411 -2.12 18.22 0.58
C SER A 411 -1.14 19.18 1.23
N ASP A 412 -0.42 18.73 2.24
CA ASP A 412 0.61 19.55 2.88
C ASP A 412 1.73 18.69 3.46
N VAL A 413 2.84 18.61 2.75
CA VAL A 413 4.09 18.02 3.24
C VAL A 413 4.89 19.16 3.85
N ASN A 414 5.15 19.12 5.16
CA ASN A 414 5.82 20.20 5.90
C ASN A 414 7.31 20.32 5.50
N VAL A 415 7.55 20.79 4.28
CA VAL A 415 8.85 20.84 3.59
C VAL A 415 8.96 22.25 3.05
N SER A 416 10.10 22.91 3.28
CA SER A 416 10.30 24.28 2.84
C SER A 416 10.15 24.38 1.32
N ARG A 417 9.81 25.56 0.81
CA ARG A 417 9.69 25.75 -0.65
C ARG A 417 11.01 25.44 -1.37
N GLU A 418 12.14 25.74 -0.74
CA GLU A 418 13.48 25.45 -1.27
C GLU A 418 13.73 23.95 -1.32
N ASP A 419 13.47 23.23 -0.23
CA ASP A 419 13.58 21.77 -0.20
C ASP A 419 12.60 21.09 -1.18
N ARG A 420 11.37 21.62 -1.35
CA ARG A 420 10.41 21.10 -2.34
C ARG A 420 10.92 21.29 -3.75
N LEU A 421 11.53 22.44 -4.06
CA LEU A 421 12.12 22.68 -5.37
C LEU A 421 13.32 21.75 -5.58
N GLU A 422 14.22 21.64 -4.61
CA GLU A 422 15.36 20.72 -4.66
C GLU A 422 14.90 19.26 -4.85
N MET A 423 13.90 18.81 -4.10
CA MET A 423 13.33 17.47 -4.27
C MET A 423 12.61 17.31 -5.62
N GLN A 424 11.94 18.34 -6.15
CA GLN A 424 11.34 18.30 -7.48
C GLN A 424 12.39 18.25 -8.61
N HIS A 425 13.56 18.84 -8.38
CA HIS A 425 14.68 18.80 -9.31
C HIS A 425 15.43 17.46 -9.25
N ASN A 426 15.56 16.84 -8.07
CA ASN A 426 16.49 15.72 -7.86
C ASN A 426 15.81 14.35 -7.62
N ARG A 427 14.52 14.27 -7.27
CA ARG A 427 13.87 12.99 -6.96
C ARG A 427 13.23 12.34 -8.19
N GLY A 428 13.45 11.03 -8.35
CA GLY A 428 12.94 10.23 -9.47
C GLY A 428 14.02 9.86 -10.49
N PHE A 429 15.17 10.53 -10.43
CA PHE A 429 16.37 10.17 -11.18
C PHE A 429 17.15 9.13 -10.37
N ALA A 430 17.05 7.86 -10.75
CA ALA A 430 18.02 6.84 -10.33
C ALA A 430 19.31 6.95 -11.16
N CYS A 431 19.73 8.18 -11.47
CA CYS A 431 20.97 8.47 -12.17
C CYS A 431 22.02 8.90 -11.12
N PRO A 432 23.23 8.34 -11.13
CA PRO A 432 24.30 8.71 -10.20
C PRO A 432 24.89 10.11 -10.45
N THR A 433 24.31 10.94 -11.33
CA THR A 433 24.86 12.26 -11.69
C THR A 433 24.64 13.37 -10.65
N GLY A 434 24.12 13.04 -9.46
CA GLY A 434 23.97 13.98 -8.35
C GLY A 434 24.87 13.71 -7.15
N ASP A 435 25.61 12.60 -7.12
CA ASP A 435 26.44 12.27 -5.96
C ASP A 435 27.73 13.12 -6.00
N GLU A 436 28.09 13.78 -4.88
CA GLU A 436 29.36 14.51 -4.78
C GLU A 436 30.56 13.63 -5.15
N SER A 437 30.46 12.31 -4.93
CA SER A 437 31.46 11.33 -5.34
C SER A 437 31.75 11.36 -6.85
N TRP A 438 30.73 11.51 -7.71
CA TRP A 438 30.91 11.55 -9.17
C TRP A 438 31.80 12.72 -9.62
N TYR A 439 31.58 13.92 -9.05
CA TYR A 439 32.39 15.10 -9.37
C TYR A 439 33.81 15.01 -8.78
N ASN A 440 33.97 14.33 -7.65
CA ASN A 440 35.28 14.10 -7.04
C ASN A 440 36.17 13.17 -7.88
N GLU A 441 35.56 12.28 -8.66
CA GLU A 441 36.25 11.31 -9.55
C GLU A 441 36.58 11.88 -10.94
N LEU A 442 36.02 13.05 -11.30
CA LEU A 442 36.18 13.64 -12.64
C LEU A 442 37.65 13.91 -12.99
N GLY A 443 38.45 14.33 -12.01
CA GLY A 443 39.89 14.55 -12.20
C GLY A 443 40.67 13.25 -12.46
N GLU A 444 40.23 12.13 -11.88
CA GLU A 444 40.82 10.81 -12.13
C GLU A 444 40.49 10.32 -13.53
N TRP A 445 39.21 10.42 -13.94
CA TRP A 445 38.80 10.03 -15.30
C TRP A 445 39.47 10.88 -16.38
N LYS A 446 39.66 12.17 -16.12
CA LYS A 446 40.39 13.06 -17.04
C LYS A 446 41.85 12.63 -17.19
N GLU A 447 42.51 12.19 -16.12
CA GLU A 447 43.86 11.63 -16.19
C GLU A 447 43.87 10.30 -16.96
N ASP A 448 42.88 9.43 -16.74
CA ASP A 448 42.72 8.15 -17.43
C ASP A 448 42.57 8.32 -18.94
N THR A 449 42.01 9.44 -19.43
CA THR A 449 41.93 9.71 -20.90
C THR A 449 43.31 9.71 -21.58
N ARG A 450 44.40 9.91 -20.83
CA ARG A 450 45.76 9.87 -21.40
C ARG A 450 46.15 8.47 -21.89
N SER A 451 45.53 7.42 -21.33
CA SER A 451 45.70 6.03 -21.75
C SER A 451 45.11 5.74 -23.13
N VAL A 452 44.21 6.59 -23.63
CA VAL A 452 43.61 6.43 -24.97
C VAL A 452 44.67 6.69 -26.03
N GLU A 453 45.02 5.67 -26.81
CA GLU A 453 46.11 5.75 -27.79
C GLU A 453 45.80 6.68 -28.96
N HIS A 454 44.54 6.70 -29.42
CA HIS A 454 44.12 7.47 -30.60
C HIS A 454 44.07 8.99 -30.29
N PRO A 455 44.94 9.81 -30.91
CA PRO A 455 45.09 11.23 -30.54
C PRO A 455 43.80 12.05 -30.65
N GLN A 456 42.98 11.81 -31.68
CA GLN A 456 41.75 12.55 -31.91
C GLN A 456 40.65 12.20 -30.89
N LEU A 457 40.55 10.94 -30.45
CA LEU A 457 39.53 10.51 -29.48
C LEU A 457 39.90 11.04 -28.09
N ARG A 458 41.18 10.92 -27.74
CA ARG A 458 41.74 11.51 -26.51
C ARG A 458 41.49 13.02 -26.44
N GLN A 459 41.74 13.75 -27.52
CA GLN A 459 41.49 15.19 -27.56
C GLN A 459 40.00 15.52 -27.36
N GLY A 460 39.09 14.78 -28.00
CA GLY A 460 37.65 14.98 -27.84
C GLY A 460 37.16 14.69 -26.41
N LEU A 461 37.70 13.66 -25.74
CA LEU A 461 37.40 13.39 -24.33
C LEU A 461 37.92 14.50 -23.41
N LEU A 462 39.15 14.96 -23.62
CA LEU A 462 39.74 16.05 -22.83
C LEU A 462 38.93 17.34 -22.95
N GLU A 463 38.53 17.72 -24.17
CA GLU A 463 37.69 18.89 -24.41
C GLU A 463 36.30 18.76 -23.76
N PHE A 464 35.74 17.56 -23.69
CA PHE A 464 34.49 17.31 -22.99
C PHE A 464 34.64 17.44 -21.46
N PHE A 465 35.74 16.92 -20.89
CA PHE A 465 36.02 17.10 -19.46
C PHE A 465 36.31 18.57 -19.10
N ASP A 466 37.08 19.28 -19.93
CA ASP A 466 37.30 20.73 -19.79
C ASP A 466 35.96 21.47 -19.80
N TYR A 467 35.05 21.12 -20.71
CA TYR A 467 33.71 21.69 -20.75
C TYR A 467 32.91 21.45 -19.46
N ILE A 468 33.02 20.27 -18.83
CA ILE A 468 32.33 20.01 -17.55
C ILE A 468 32.92 20.87 -16.44
N GLU A 469 34.25 20.97 -16.35
CA GLU A 469 34.94 21.75 -15.32
C GLU A 469 34.70 23.27 -15.46
N GLU A 470 34.59 23.76 -16.69
CA GLU A 470 34.33 25.17 -17.01
C GLU A 470 32.85 25.55 -16.88
N THR A 471 31.94 24.57 -16.97
CA THR A 471 30.50 24.79 -16.82
C THR A 471 30.13 24.76 -15.34
N ASP A 472 29.30 25.71 -14.89
CA ASP A 472 28.72 25.65 -13.55
C ASP A 472 28.00 24.29 -13.35
N ARG A 473 28.28 23.61 -12.23
CA ARG A 473 27.78 22.26 -11.94
C ARG A 473 26.27 22.15 -12.19
N LYS A 474 25.51 23.10 -11.66
CA LYS A 474 24.05 23.11 -11.78
C LYS A 474 23.61 23.36 -13.23
N ALA A 475 24.29 24.26 -13.92
CA ALA A 475 24.03 24.51 -15.33
C ALA A 475 24.32 23.28 -16.21
N PHE A 476 25.38 22.52 -15.91
CA PHE A 476 25.71 21.27 -16.60
C PHE A 476 24.65 20.19 -16.38
N GLU A 477 24.24 19.98 -15.14
CA GLU A 477 23.16 19.05 -14.76
C GLU A 477 21.82 19.42 -15.43
N ASP A 478 21.43 20.69 -15.34
CA ASP A 478 20.20 21.20 -15.98
C ASP A 478 20.23 21.01 -17.50
N GLN A 479 21.39 21.22 -18.13
CA GLN A 479 21.57 21.04 -19.55
C GLN A 479 21.47 19.56 -19.94
N TYR A 480 22.11 18.66 -19.19
CA TYR A 480 22.01 17.22 -19.41
C TYR A 480 20.56 16.74 -19.40
N VAL A 481 19.79 17.08 -18.36
CA VAL A 481 18.38 16.67 -18.20
C VAL A 481 17.53 17.20 -19.36
N ARG A 482 17.73 18.46 -19.76
CA ARG A 482 17.00 19.04 -20.90
C ARG A 482 17.28 18.30 -22.21
N ILE A 483 18.52 17.88 -22.41
CA ILE A 483 18.95 17.23 -23.64
C ILE A 483 18.47 15.78 -23.70
N PHE A 484 18.65 14.99 -22.64
CA PHE A 484 18.42 13.55 -22.72
C PHE A 484 17.06 13.11 -22.14
N ASP A 485 16.47 13.88 -21.22
CA ASP A 485 15.25 13.44 -20.52
C ASP A 485 13.99 14.14 -21.06
N PHE A 486 14.07 15.41 -21.45
CA PHE A 486 12.92 16.17 -21.94
C PHE A 486 12.80 16.25 -23.47
N SER A 487 13.82 15.84 -24.20
CA SER A 487 13.79 15.82 -25.65
C SER A 487 13.55 14.41 -26.18
N ARG A 488 12.43 14.24 -26.89
CA ARG A 488 12.11 12.98 -27.58
C ARG A 488 13.10 12.65 -28.71
N ASN A 489 13.83 13.64 -29.21
CA ASN A 489 14.73 13.47 -30.36
C ASN A 489 16.16 13.15 -29.95
N THR A 490 16.53 13.39 -28.68
CA THR A 490 17.89 13.24 -28.17
C THR A 490 17.92 12.45 -26.88
N THR A 491 16.91 11.61 -26.61
CA THR A 491 16.93 10.74 -25.44
C THR A 491 18.07 9.71 -25.52
N MET A 492 18.22 8.83 -24.54
CA MET A 492 19.24 7.76 -24.56
C MET A 492 18.64 6.37 -24.71
N TYR A 493 17.36 6.27 -25.10
CA TYR A 493 16.65 5.00 -25.27
C TYR A 493 16.49 4.67 -26.74
N LEU A 494 17.25 3.68 -27.23
CA LEU A 494 17.36 3.34 -28.64
C LEU A 494 16.07 2.80 -29.28
N SER A 495 15.12 2.29 -28.49
CA SER A 495 13.85 1.76 -29.04
C SER A 495 12.81 2.84 -29.39
N THR A 496 13.08 4.11 -29.11
CA THR A 496 12.06 5.18 -29.13
C THR A 496 11.96 6.00 -30.42
N TYR A 497 12.89 5.85 -31.37
CA TYR A 497 13.08 6.81 -32.46
C TYR A 497 12.32 6.51 -33.77
N GLU A 498 11.87 5.27 -34.00
CA GLU A 498 11.33 4.86 -35.31
C GLU A 498 9.92 4.23 -35.26
N LEU A 499 9.39 3.96 -34.08
CA LEU A 499 8.27 3.02 -33.93
C LEU A 499 6.95 3.76 -33.70
N GLN A 500 5.96 3.50 -34.58
CA GLN A 500 4.64 4.13 -34.50
C GLN A 500 3.64 3.34 -33.63
N GLY A 501 4.07 2.22 -33.04
CA GLY A 501 3.23 1.35 -32.21
C GLY A 501 3.97 0.59 -31.10
N THR A 502 3.25 0.23 -30.05
CA THR A 502 3.77 -0.45 -28.84
C THR A 502 4.28 -1.88 -29.09
N GLY A 503 3.86 -2.51 -30.19
CA GLY A 503 4.26 -3.88 -30.54
C GLY A 503 5.69 -3.97 -31.08
N GLU A 504 6.05 -3.07 -31.99
CA GLU A 504 7.39 -3.03 -32.59
C GLU A 504 8.46 -2.69 -31.54
N GLN A 505 8.11 -1.83 -30.57
CA GLN A 505 9.00 -1.47 -29.46
C GLN A 505 9.30 -2.67 -28.56
N ALA A 506 8.30 -3.53 -28.31
CA ALA A 506 8.49 -4.73 -27.52
C ALA A 506 9.42 -5.74 -28.20
N GLU A 507 9.32 -5.91 -29.51
CA GLU A 507 10.21 -6.80 -30.29
C GLU A 507 11.67 -6.32 -30.27
N GLU A 508 11.88 -5.01 -30.35
CA GLU A 508 13.19 -4.38 -30.23
C GLU A 508 13.81 -4.56 -28.84
N LEU A 509 13.03 -4.33 -27.77
CA LEU A 509 13.50 -4.54 -26.40
C LEU A 509 13.90 -6.00 -26.11
N VAL A 510 13.23 -6.96 -26.75
CA VAL A 510 13.58 -8.38 -26.64
C VAL A 510 14.97 -8.66 -27.24
N LYS A 511 15.30 -8.04 -28.39
CA LYS A 511 16.62 -8.19 -29.01
C LYS A 511 17.71 -7.58 -28.14
N TYR A 512 17.49 -6.38 -27.62
CA TYR A 512 18.41 -5.76 -26.66
C TYR A 512 18.62 -6.66 -25.44
N LYS A 513 17.54 -7.16 -24.83
CA LYS A 513 17.63 -8.07 -23.68
C LYS A 513 18.41 -9.36 -23.99
N ALA A 514 18.32 -9.88 -25.20
CA ALA A 514 19.09 -11.05 -25.62
C ALA A 514 20.60 -10.77 -25.58
N PHE A 515 21.07 -9.62 -26.07
CA PHE A 515 22.50 -9.24 -26.03
C PHE A 515 23.06 -9.27 -24.60
N PHE A 516 22.29 -8.78 -23.63
CA PHE A 516 22.68 -8.79 -22.21
C PHE A 516 22.71 -10.22 -21.64
N LEU A 517 21.63 -10.99 -21.84
CA LEU A 517 21.51 -12.35 -21.29
C LEU A 517 22.52 -13.34 -21.87
N GLU A 518 22.79 -13.28 -23.17
CA GLU A 518 23.75 -14.15 -23.87
C GLU A 518 25.19 -13.95 -23.38
N ASN A 519 25.47 -12.80 -22.76
CA ASN A 519 26.78 -12.45 -22.22
C ASN A 519 26.81 -12.42 -20.68
N GLY A 520 25.77 -12.95 -20.02
CA GLY A 520 25.73 -13.09 -18.56
C GLY A 520 25.63 -11.77 -17.79
N TYR A 521 25.15 -10.71 -18.44
CA TYR A 521 24.95 -9.39 -17.84
C TYR A 521 23.45 -9.19 -17.57
N ASP A 522 23.05 -9.05 -16.31
CA ASP A 522 21.64 -8.85 -15.93
C ASP A 522 21.42 -7.42 -15.42
N LEU A 523 20.43 -6.73 -15.97
CA LEU A 523 20.07 -5.36 -15.62
C LEU A 523 18.78 -5.37 -14.77
N PRO A 524 18.87 -5.40 -13.43
CA PRO A 524 17.68 -5.45 -12.57
C PRO A 524 16.92 -4.13 -12.50
N LYS A 525 17.52 -3.01 -12.93
CA LYS A 525 17.01 -1.65 -12.72
C LYS A 525 16.97 -0.75 -13.95
N GLU A 526 17.57 -1.17 -15.07
CA GLU A 526 17.66 -0.35 -16.28
C GLU A 526 17.00 -1.06 -17.47
N MET A 527 16.48 -0.27 -18.42
CA MET A 527 15.96 -0.85 -19.65
C MET A 527 17.13 -1.29 -20.56
N PRO A 528 16.99 -2.42 -21.26
CA PRO A 528 18.09 -3.00 -22.03
C PRO A 528 18.47 -2.19 -23.29
N ASP A 529 17.70 -1.17 -23.67
CA ASP A 529 17.98 -0.29 -24.82
C ASP A 529 18.61 1.05 -24.43
N TYR A 530 19.04 1.21 -23.18
CA TYR A 530 19.68 2.41 -22.67
C TYR A 530 21.17 2.46 -23.09
N ILE A 531 21.59 3.57 -23.72
CA ILE A 531 22.93 3.69 -24.32
C ILE A 531 24.07 3.41 -23.32
N PRO A 532 24.13 4.02 -22.12
CA PRO A 532 25.18 3.71 -21.15
C PRO A 532 25.28 2.23 -20.78
N ALA A 533 24.14 1.55 -20.57
CA ALA A 533 24.12 0.12 -20.28
C ALA A 533 24.67 -0.71 -21.44
N ILE A 534 24.38 -0.32 -22.69
CA ILE A 534 24.91 -0.96 -23.89
C ILE A 534 26.42 -0.75 -23.99
N LEU A 535 26.92 0.46 -23.72
CA LEU A 535 28.35 0.74 -23.73
C LEU A 535 29.11 -0.04 -22.64
N GLU A 536 28.51 -0.16 -21.45
CA GLU A 536 29.05 -0.96 -20.35
C GLU A 536 29.12 -2.45 -20.72
N LEU A 537 28.05 -2.99 -21.32
CA LEU A 537 28.06 -4.35 -21.88
C LEU A 537 29.18 -4.51 -22.92
N CYS A 538 29.30 -3.59 -23.88
CA CYS A 538 30.33 -3.63 -24.90
C CYS A 538 31.76 -3.56 -24.33
N ALA A 539 31.96 -2.91 -23.19
CA ALA A 539 33.25 -2.82 -22.52
C ALA A 539 33.69 -4.13 -21.83
N VAL A 540 32.75 -5.02 -21.49
CA VAL A 540 33.02 -6.25 -20.72
C VAL A 540 32.96 -7.53 -21.56
N ILE A 541 32.53 -7.47 -22.82
CA ILE A 541 32.41 -8.63 -23.71
C ILE A 541 33.52 -8.66 -24.77
N GLU A 542 33.67 -9.82 -25.43
CA GLU A 542 34.67 -9.99 -26.49
C GLU A 542 34.46 -9.01 -27.66
N PRO A 543 35.53 -8.43 -28.25
CA PRO A 543 35.43 -7.40 -29.29
C PRO A 543 34.56 -7.77 -30.49
N GLU A 544 34.60 -9.04 -30.92
CA GLU A 544 33.78 -9.53 -32.03
C GLU A 544 32.27 -9.47 -31.71
N LYS A 545 31.89 -9.72 -30.45
CA LYS A 545 30.51 -9.63 -29.97
C LYS A 545 30.09 -8.19 -29.72
N ALA A 546 30.99 -7.37 -29.18
CA ALA A 546 30.76 -5.93 -29.02
C ALA A 546 30.47 -5.28 -30.39
N ARG A 547 31.18 -5.71 -31.44
CA ARG A 547 30.95 -5.24 -32.81
C ARG A 547 29.54 -5.53 -33.32
N GLU A 548 29.00 -6.72 -33.03
CA GLU A 548 27.62 -7.07 -33.39
C GLU A 548 26.61 -6.13 -32.71
N VAL A 549 26.80 -5.82 -31.43
CA VAL A 549 25.96 -4.89 -30.67
C VAL A 549 26.08 -3.47 -31.23
N TYR A 550 27.30 -3.02 -31.54
CA TYR A 550 27.54 -1.70 -32.14
C TYR A 550 26.93 -1.57 -33.52
N ASP A 551 27.12 -2.55 -34.41
CA ASP A 551 26.54 -2.56 -35.75
C ASP A 551 25.00 -2.49 -35.69
N TYR A 552 24.38 -3.14 -34.70
CA TYR A 552 22.95 -3.06 -34.47
C TYR A 552 22.49 -1.66 -34.03
N CYS A 553 23.23 -1.03 -33.12
CA CYS A 553 22.85 0.27 -32.54
C CYS A 553 23.24 1.47 -33.43
N LYS A 554 24.19 1.28 -34.34
CA LYS A 554 24.85 2.34 -35.11
C LYS A 554 23.89 3.31 -35.81
N PRO A 555 22.85 2.89 -36.56
CA PRO A 555 21.96 3.85 -37.24
C PRO A 555 21.28 4.82 -36.27
N LYS A 556 20.99 4.37 -35.05
CA LYS A 556 20.31 5.16 -34.02
C LYS A 556 21.28 6.07 -33.26
N LEU A 557 22.50 5.59 -33.02
CA LEU A 557 23.58 6.41 -32.48
C LEU A 557 23.93 7.54 -33.45
N GLU A 558 23.99 7.26 -34.76
CA GLU A 558 24.16 8.25 -35.82
C GLU A 558 23.01 9.27 -35.84
N TYR A 559 21.77 8.81 -35.70
CA TYR A 559 20.61 9.69 -35.60
C TYR A 559 20.71 10.66 -34.40
N ILE A 560 21.00 10.16 -33.20
CA ILE A 560 21.12 10.99 -31.99
C ILE A 560 22.26 11.99 -32.14
N ARG A 561 23.42 11.54 -32.63
CA ARG A 561 24.56 12.42 -32.94
C ARG A 561 24.13 13.56 -33.85
N ASP A 562 23.44 13.28 -34.96
CA ASP A 562 23.03 14.31 -35.92
C ASP A 562 22.07 15.33 -35.28
N ARG A 563 21.17 14.88 -34.41
CA ARG A 563 20.30 15.77 -33.62
C ARG A 563 21.09 16.65 -32.66
N LEU A 564 22.11 16.10 -31.98
CA LEU A 564 22.99 16.84 -31.07
C LEU A 564 23.82 17.89 -31.84
N ILE A 565 24.31 17.56 -33.03
CA ILE A 565 25.03 18.49 -33.93
C ILE A 565 24.10 19.62 -34.39
N GLU A 566 22.89 19.29 -34.86
CA GLU A 566 21.90 20.30 -35.27
C GLU A 566 21.54 21.26 -34.13
N ALA A 567 21.44 20.73 -32.90
CA ALA A 567 21.19 21.50 -31.69
C ALA A 567 22.44 22.20 -31.13
N LYS A 568 23.61 22.02 -31.74
CA LYS A 568 24.92 22.58 -31.32
C LYS A 568 25.28 22.21 -29.87
N LEU A 569 25.06 20.95 -29.50
CA LEU A 569 25.29 20.44 -28.15
C LEU A 569 26.65 19.73 -28.06
N THR A 570 27.41 20.01 -27.00
CA THR A 570 28.76 19.46 -26.76
C THR A 570 28.77 17.93 -26.68
N TYR A 571 27.65 17.31 -26.28
CA TYR A 571 27.52 15.84 -26.24
C TYR A 571 27.67 15.16 -27.61
N ALA A 572 27.58 15.90 -28.73
CA ALA A 572 27.88 15.36 -30.05
C ALA A 572 29.28 14.74 -30.13
N PHE A 573 30.27 15.33 -29.43
CA PHE A 573 31.65 14.82 -29.40
C PHE A 573 31.75 13.42 -28.80
N LEU A 574 30.98 13.13 -27.75
CA LEU A 574 30.95 11.78 -27.17
C LEU A 574 30.37 10.75 -28.13
N PHE A 575 29.32 11.12 -28.86
CA PHE A 575 28.72 10.23 -29.86
C PHE A 575 29.64 10.02 -31.07
N ASP A 576 30.41 11.02 -31.48
CA ASP A 576 31.45 10.87 -32.51
C ASP A 576 32.55 9.89 -32.05
N ILE A 577 32.94 9.94 -30.77
CA ILE A 577 33.90 8.99 -30.19
C ILE A 577 33.32 7.57 -30.20
N ILE A 578 32.10 7.38 -29.69
CA ILE A 578 31.41 6.08 -29.66
C ILE A 578 31.32 5.49 -31.07
N LEU A 579 30.91 6.29 -32.06
CA LEU A 579 30.79 5.85 -33.45
C LEU A 579 32.15 5.58 -34.10
N SER A 580 33.20 6.30 -33.71
CA SER A 580 34.56 6.03 -34.19
C SER A 580 35.10 4.70 -33.68
N VAL A 581 34.87 4.39 -32.41
CA VAL A 581 35.20 3.10 -31.79
C VAL A 581 34.38 1.97 -32.45
N ALA A 582 33.07 2.16 -32.61
CA ALA A 582 32.18 1.21 -33.28
C ALA A 582 32.59 0.87 -34.72
N ASN A 583 33.15 1.84 -35.47
CA ASN A 583 33.58 1.65 -36.85
C ASN A 583 34.92 0.91 -37.01
N GLY A 584 35.54 0.46 -35.91
CA GLY A 584 36.78 -0.30 -35.96
C GLY A 584 37.99 0.54 -36.33
N LEU A 585 38.01 1.84 -35.97
CA LEU A 585 39.23 2.65 -36.04
C LEU A 585 40.29 2.22 -35.00
N GLU A 586 39.99 1.20 -34.19
CA GLU A 586 40.90 0.55 -33.26
C GLU A 586 41.05 -0.94 -33.61
N ASP A 587 41.91 -1.26 -34.57
CA ASP A 587 42.45 -2.62 -34.76
C ASP A 587 43.46 -3.01 -33.64
N GLY A 588 43.40 -2.41 -32.44
CA GLY A 588 44.44 -2.69 -31.44
C GLY A 588 44.41 -2.03 -30.06
N ALA A 589 43.31 -1.45 -29.58
CA ALA A 589 43.27 -0.87 -28.23
C ALA A 589 42.23 -1.59 -27.34
N ARG A 590 42.71 -2.11 -26.21
CA ARG A 590 41.92 -2.48 -25.03
C ARG A 590 41.99 -1.34 -24.04
#